data_AF-A0A9W4IBU6-F1
#
_entry.id   AF-A0A9W4IBU6-F1
#
_cell.length_a   1.000
_cell.length_b   1.000
_cell.length_c   1.000
_cell.angle_alpha   90.00
_cell.angle_beta   90.00
_cell.angle_gamma   90.00
#
_symmetry.space_group_name_H-M   'P 1'
#
loop_
_entity.id
_entity.type
_entity.pdbx_description
1 polymer ?
#
loop_
_entity_poly.entity_id
_entity_poly.type
_entity_poly.pdbx_seq_one_letter_code
_entity_poly.pdbx_strand_id
1 'polypeptide(L)'
;MKICLSGRAAVAVQFFNVSYILLISHEPCLGGLERTLERQSAIKRCVENICGIGMTLKDNASSLMSSQALFIAGIHTQDIHFRGAILDLLEACRERSGWPVKSLGDELQQIWESQASL
;
A
#
# COMPACT_ATOMS: atom_id res chain seq x y z
N MET A 1 15.41 4.07 10.94
CA MET A 1 15.08 3.28 12.16
C MET A 1 14.74 1.87 11.71
N LYS A 2 15.69 0.90 11.83
CA LYS A 2 15.45 -0.51 11.47
C LYS A 2 14.83 -1.19 12.69
N ILE A 3 13.52 -1.38 12.70
CA ILE A 3 12.85 -2.12 13.76
C ILE A 3 12.83 -3.59 13.34
N CYS A 4 13.49 -4.47 14.09
CA CYS A 4 13.33 -5.93 13.99
C CYS A 4 11.96 -6.34 14.56
N LEU A 5 10.87 -5.97 13.87
CA LEU A 5 9.55 -6.50 14.18
C LEU A 5 9.48 -7.94 13.65
N SER A 6 8.97 -8.86 14.47
CA SER A 6 8.51 -10.17 14.01
C SER A 6 7.50 -9.97 12.86
N GLY A 7 7.49 -10.83 11.84
CA GLY A 7 6.67 -10.66 10.64
C GLY A 7 5.20 -10.34 10.93
N ARG A 8 4.64 -10.96 11.98
CA ARG A 8 3.27 -10.69 12.46
C ARG A 8 3.05 -9.25 12.92
N ALA A 9 3.99 -8.71 13.69
CA ALA A 9 3.89 -7.36 14.22
C ALA A 9 4.12 -6.31 13.12
N ALA A 10 4.99 -6.60 12.16
CA ALA A 10 5.18 -5.79 10.96
C ALA A 10 3.89 -5.70 10.12
N VAL A 11 3.23 -6.83 9.85
CA VAL A 11 1.94 -6.86 9.16
C VAL A 11 0.85 -6.11 9.94
N ALA A 12 0.81 -6.23 11.27
CA ALA A 12 -0.15 -5.48 12.08
C ALA A 12 0.01 -3.96 11.88
N VAL A 13 1.26 -3.47 11.80
CA VAL A 13 1.52 -2.05 11.50
C VAL A 13 1.12 -1.68 10.07
N GLN A 14 1.34 -2.57 9.08
CA GLN A 14 0.83 -2.33 7.72
C GLN A 14 -0.69 -2.16 7.72
N PHE A 15 -1.41 -3.04 8.42
CA PHE A 15 -2.88 -2.98 8.47
C PHE A 15 -3.39 -1.79 9.27
N PHE A 16 -2.67 -1.34 10.29
CA PHE A 16 -2.97 -0.06 10.94
C PHE A 16 -2.90 1.11 9.94
N ASN A 17 -1.85 1.18 9.11
CA ASN A 17 -1.72 2.20 8.08
C ASN A 17 -2.83 2.07 7.02
N VAL A 18 -3.18 0.84 6.62
CA VAL A 18 -4.29 0.58 5.69
C VAL A 18 -5.61 1.09 6.26
N SER A 19 -5.94 0.75 7.51
CA SER A 19 -7.17 1.22 8.16
C SER A 19 -7.20 2.75 8.24
N TYR A 20 -6.06 3.38 8.51
CA TYR A 20 -5.97 4.84 8.52
C TYR A 20 -6.18 5.45 7.14
N ILE A 21 -5.59 4.89 6.07
CA ILE A 21 -5.86 5.30 4.67
C ILE A 21 -7.36 5.20 4.38
N LEU A 22 -8.00 4.07 4.68
CA LEU A 22 -9.42 3.88 4.41
C LEU A 22 -10.28 4.90 5.15
N LEU A 23 -9.95 5.20 6.40
CA LEU A 23 -10.67 6.18 7.21
C LEU A 23 -10.56 7.59 6.61
N ILE A 24 -9.34 8.06 6.34
CA ILE A 24 -9.12 9.42 5.82
C ILE A 24 -9.62 9.57 4.38
N SER A 25 -9.63 8.50 3.57
CA SER A 25 -10.17 8.53 2.21
C SER A 25 -11.69 8.70 2.20
N HIS A 26 -12.42 8.14 3.16
CA HIS A 26 -13.88 8.18 3.21
C HIS A 26 -14.44 9.26 4.14
N GLU A 27 -13.58 10.00 4.85
CA GLU A 27 -14.02 11.12 5.68
C GLU A 27 -14.60 12.25 4.81
N PRO A 28 -15.82 12.74 5.08
CA PRO A 28 -16.43 13.82 4.32
C PRO A 28 -15.58 15.10 4.43
N CYS A 29 -15.17 15.64 3.29
CA CYS A 29 -14.40 16.88 3.22
C CYS A 29 -15.28 18.08 3.59
N LEU A 30 -15.28 18.48 4.86
CA LEU A 30 -15.89 19.74 5.33
C LEU A 30 -14.89 20.91 5.35
N GLY A 31 -13.87 20.91 4.51
CA GLY A 31 -12.85 21.97 4.48
C GLY A 31 -12.27 22.24 3.09
N GLY A 32 -11.48 23.32 2.99
CA GLY A 32 -10.85 23.77 1.74
C GLY A 32 -9.56 23.03 1.37
N LEU A 33 -8.83 23.57 0.38
CA LEU A 33 -7.62 22.99 -0.22
C LEU A 33 -6.58 22.50 0.79
N GLU A 34 -6.37 23.23 1.89
CA GLU A 34 -5.42 22.87 2.94
C GLU A 34 -5.70 21.48 3.54
N ARG A 35 -6.96 21.17 3.88
CA ARG A 35 -7.33 19.85 4.42
C ARG A 35 -7.14 18.74 3.39
N THR A 36 -7.35 19.05 2.12
CA THR A 36 -7.09 18.09 1.03
C THR A 36 -5.60 17.77 0.94
N LEU A 37 -4.72 18.78 1.04
CA LEU A 37 -3.27 18.57 1.03
C LEU A 37 -2.79 17.81 2.26
N GLU A 38 -3.32 18.13 3.45
CA GLU A 38 -3.03 17.38 4.68
C GLU A 38 -3.41 15.90 4.55
N ARG A 39 -4.59 15.62 3.99
CA ARG A 39 -5.05 14.26 3.72
C ARG A 39 -4.12 13.53 2.76
N GLN A 40 -3.74 14.16 1.65
CA GLN A 40 -2.81 13.57 0.68
C GLN A 40 -1.44 13.27 1.29
N SER A 41 -0.92 14.19 2.11
CA SER A 41 0.31 14.00 2.87
C SER A 41 0.22 12.81 3.84
N ALA A 42 -0.91 12.70 4.54
CA ALA A 42 -1.17 11.59 5.47
C ALA A 42 -1.24 10.24 4.74
N ILE A 43 -1.94 10.17 3.60
CA ILE A 43 -1.98 8.97 2.74
C ILE A 43 -0.57 8.60 2.27
N LYS A 44 0.19 9.58 1.75
CA LYS A 44 1.57 9.36 1.26
C LYS A 44 2.45 8.74 2.35
N ARG A 45 2.41 9.27 3.57
CA ARG A 45 3.17 8.73 4.71
C ARG A 45 2.77 7.29 5.06
N CYS A 46 1.49 6.96 4.96
CA CYS A 46 1.02 5.60 5.18
C CYS A 46 1.49 4.63 4.08
N VAL A 47 1.46 5.07 2.82
CA VAL A 47 2.01 4.29 1.69
C VAL A 47 3.50 4.04 1.89
N GLU A 48 4.28 5.05 2.28
CA GLU A 48 5.70 4.94 2.60
C GLU A 48 5.97 3.88 3.67
N ASN A 49 5.21 3.92 4.78
CA ASN A 49 5.33 2.93 5.85
C ASN A 49 4.99 1.52 5.36
N ILE A 50 3.92 1.36 4.59
CA ILE A 50 3.50 0.04 4.08
C ILE A 50 4.56 -0.55 3.16
N CYS A 51 5.09 0.25 2.22
CA CYS A 51 6.15 -0.18 1.29
C CYS A 51 7.44 -0.52 2.04
N GLY A 52 7.85 0.35 2.97
CA GLY A 52 9.05 0.14 3.79
C GLY A 52 8.97 -1.13 4.62
N ILE A 53 7.80 -1.46 5.18
CA ILE A 53 7.59 -2.73 5.89
C ILE A 53 7.60 -3.91 4.90
N GLY A 54 6.92 -3.77 3.75
CA GLY A 54 6.88 -4.81 2.72
C GLY A 54 8.27 -5.24 2.24
N MET A 55 9.21 -4.30 2.12
CA MET A 55 10.62 -4.58 1.78
C MET A 55 11.35 -5.45 2.81
N THR A 56 10.87 -5.50 4.06
CA THR A 56 11.51 -6.25 5.15
C THR A 56 10.92 -7.65 5.37
N LEU A 57 9.70 -7.91 4.89
CA LEU A 57 9.00 -9.16 5.09
C LEU A 57 9.44 -10.21 4.06
N LYS A 58 9.95 -11.35 4.55
CA LYS A 58 10.44 -12.46 3.72
C LYS A 58 9.75 -13.79 3.97
N ASP A 59 8.92 -13.90 5.01
CA ASP A 59 8.21 -15.14 5.32
C ASP A 59 6.90 -15.26 4.52
N ASN A 60 6.51 -16.50 4.21
CA ASN A 60 5.37 -16.79 3.34
C ASN A 60 4.04 -16.34 3.96
N ALA A 61 3.86 -16.51 5.28
CA ALA A 61 2.61 -16.16 5.96
C ALA A 61 2.38 -14.64 5.97
N SER A 62 3.42 -13.85 6.25
CA SER A 62 3.35 -12.39 6.23
C SER A 62 3.27 -11.83 4.80
N SER A 63 3.80 -12.55 3.80
CA SER A 63 3.75 -12.13 2.39
C SER A 63 2.32 -12.03 1.84
N LEU A 64 1.42 -12.94 2.25
CA LEU A 64 0.01 -12.88 1.85
C LEU A 64 -0.69 -11.63 2.40
N MET A 65 -0.53 -11.36 3.68
CA MET A 65 -1.15 -10.18 4.29
C MET A 65 -0.50 -8.88 3.78
N SER A 66 0.82 -8.89 3.62
CA SER A 66 1.55 -7.75 3.07
C SER A 66 1.13 -7.43 1.63
N SER A 67 0.84 -8.43 0.79
CA SER A 67 0.38 -8.18 -0.58
C SER A 67 -0.97 -7.46 -0.61
N GLN A 68 -1.90 -7.81 0.29
CA GLN A 68 -3.17 -7.08 0.43
C GLN A 68 -2.94 -5.63 0.89
N ALA A 69 -2.06 -5.41 1.86
CA ALA A 69 -1.73 -4.07 2.32
C ALA A 69 -1.08 -3.20 1.22
N LEU A 70 -0.16 -3.78 0.46
CA LEU A 70 0.51 -3.14 -0.69
C LEU A 70 -0.50 -2.79 -1.79
N PHE A 71 -1.45 -3.68 -2.07
CA PHE A 71 -2.50 -3.42 -3.06
C PHE A 71 -3.37 -2.22 -2.65
N ILE A 72 -3.84 -2.18 -1.39
CA ILE A 72 -4.67 -1.06 -0.91
C ILE A 72 -3.88 0.26 -0.90
N ALA A 73 -2.60 0.22 -0.52
CA ALA A 73 -1.69 1.36 -0.62
C ALA A 73 -1.54 1.84 -2.08
N GLY A 74 -1.45 0.90 -3.02
CA GLY A 74 -1.34 1.18 -4.46
C GLY A 74 -2.59 1.85 -5.05
N ILE A 75 -3.79 1.48 -4.60
CA ILE A 75 -5.04 2.12 -5.05
C ILE A 75 -5.05 3.61 -4.69
N HIS A 76 -4.48 3.95 -3.53
CA HIS A 76 -4.53 5.31 -2.96
C HIS A 76 -3.27 6.14 -3.25
N THR A 77 -2.22 5.57 -3.88
CA THR A 77 -1.01 6.32 -4.19
C THR A 77 -1.12 7.10 -5.50
N GLN A 78 -0.76 8.38 -5.43
CA GLN A 78 -0.60 9.25 -6.61
C GLN A 78 0.87 9.38 -7.04
N ASP A 79 1.81 8.89 -6.22
CA ASP A 79 3.25 9.02 -6.46
C ASP A 79 3.77 7.88 -7.34
N ILE A 80 4.27 8.24 -8.52
CA ILE A 80 4.76 7.29 -9.54
C ILE A 80 5.94 6.44 -9.05
N HIS A 81 6.75 6.94 -8.10
CA HIS A 81 7.87 6.18 -7.56
C HIS A 81 7.37 5.04 -6.66
N PHE A 82 6.32 5.28 -5.87
CA PHE A 82 5.72 4.22 -5.06
C PHE A 82 5.00 3.19 -5.93
N ARG A 83 4.44 3.58 -7.08
CA ARG A 83 3.80 2.65 -8.00
C ARG A 83 4.75 1.53 -8.43
N GLY A 84 5.96 1.89 -8.90
CA GLY A 84 6.98 0.90 -9.26
C GLY A 84 7.38 0.00 -8.10
N ALA A 85 7.69 0.60 -6.94
CA ALA A 85 8.06 -0.16 -5.75
C ALA A 85 6.95 -1.13 -5.28
N ILE A 86 5.68 -0.73 -5.38
CA ILE A 86 4.54 -1.58 -5.02
C ILE A 86 4.43 -2.77 -5.98
N LEU A 87 4.60 -2.56 -7.28
CA LEU A 87 4.58 -3.66 -8.27
C LEU A 87 5.69 -4.69 -7.97
N ASP A 88 6.91 -4.21 -7.73
CA ASP A 88 8.05 -5.09 -7.40
C ASP A 88 7.79 -5.89 -6.11
N LEU A 89 7.23 -5.24 -5.09
CA LEU A 89 6.89 -5.89 -3.82
C LEU A 89 5.73 -6.88 -3.94
N LEU A 90 4.72 -6.58 -4.78
CA LEU A 90 3.62 -7.49 -5.06
C LEU A 90 4.10 -8.75 -5.77
N GLU A 91 4.95 -8.62 -6.79
CA GLU A 91 5.51 -9.77 -7.49
C GLU A 91 6.39 -10.61 -6.55
N ALA A 92 7.23 -9.96 -5.74
CA ALA A 92 8.04 -10.68 -4.76
C ALA A 92 7.19 -11.44 -3.72
N CYS A 93 6.04 -10.90 -3.30
CA CYS A 93 5.10 -11.61 -2.43
C CYS A 93 4.42 -12.78 -3.14
N ARG A 94 4.11 -12.62 -4.43
CA ARG A 94 3.49 -13.64 -5.28
C ARG A 94 4.44 -14.81 -5.53
N GLU A 95 5.69 -14.55 -5.89
CA GLU A 95 6.72 -15.58 -6.07
C GLU A 95 6.91 -16.43 -4.81
N ARG A 96 6.83 -15.82 -3.62
CA ARG A 96 6.99 -16.52 -2.33
C ARG A 96 5.76 -17.33 -1.92
N SER A 97 4.57 -16.77 -2.11
CA SER A 97 3.32 -17.36 -1.59
C SER A 97 2.57 -18.21 -2.62
N GLY A 98 2.87 -18.07 -3.91
CA GLY A 98 2.12 -18.67 -5.01
C GLY A 98 0.73 -18.04 -5.23
N TRP A 99 0.42 -16.95 -4.54
CA TRP A 99 -0.86 -16.26 -4.59
C TRP A 99 -0.64 -14.75 -4.80
N PRO A 100 -1.47 -14.05 -5.59
CA PRO A 100 -2.61 -14.53 -6.36
C PRO A 100 -2.28 -15.07 -7.76
N VAL A 101 -3.17 -15.94 -8.27
CA VAL A 101 -3.05 -16.54 -9.60
C VAL A 101 -3.12 -15.46 -10.70
N LYS A 102 -3.96 -14.44 -10.50
CA LYS A 102 -3.95 -13.19 -11.29
C LYS A 102 -3.05 -12.18 -10.60
N SER A 103 -2.20 -11.50 -11.35
CA SER A 103 -1.29 -10.50 -10.78
C SER A 103 -2.10 -9.30 -10.26
N LEU A 104 -2.00 -9.03 -8.95
CA LEU A 104 -2.53 -7.79 -8.38
C LEU A 104 -1.87 -6.55 -9.00
N GLY A 105 -0.64 -6.69 -9.52
CA GLY A 105 0.05 -5.62 -10.22
C GLY A 105 -0.66 -5.22 -11.50
N ASP A 106 -1.16 -6.19 -12.28
CA ASP A 106 -1.88 -5.93 -13.53
C ASP A 106 -3.19 -5.19 -13.25
N GLU A 107 -3.92 -5.61 -12.22
CA GLU A 107 -5.15 -4.94 -11.78
C GLU A 107 -4.87 -3.50 -11.33
N LEU A 108 -3.76 -3.29 -10.62
CA LEU A 108 -3.35 -1.97 -10.14
C LEU A 108 -2.97 -1.02 -11.28
N GLN A 109 -2.28 -1.52 -12.29
CA GLN A 109 -1.94 -0.75 -13.50
C GLN A 109 -3.20 -0.28 -14.23
N GLN A 110 -4.19 -1.16 -14.41
CA GLN A 110 -5.48 -0.79 -15.02
C GLN A 110 -6.21 0.30 -14.24
N ILE A 111 -6.19 0.22 -12.91
CA ILE A 111 -6.78 1.26 -12.05
C ILE A 111 -6.07 2.59 -12.29
N TRP A 112 -4.74 2.62 -12.31
CA TRP A 112 -3.97 3.84 -12.53
C TRP A 112 -4.15 4.44 -13.91
N GLU A 113 -4.30 3.62 -14.95
CA GLU A 113 -4.61 4.06 -16.31
C GLU A 113 -5.99 4.71 -16.38
N SER A 114 -7.00 4.11 -15.72
CA SER A 114 -8.34 4.71 -15.67
C SER A 114 -8.35 6.05 -14.94
N GLN A 115 -7.55 6.20 -13.87
CA GLN A 115 -7.42 7.45 -13.12
C GLN A 115 -6.69 8.55 -13.90
N ALA A 116 -5.77 8.19 -14.79
CA ALA A 116 -5.04 9.15 -15.63
C ALA A 116 -5.88 9.69 -16.80
N SER A 117 -7.00 9.04 -17.11
CA SER A 117 -7.94 9.44 -18.19
C SER A 117 -9.04 10.42 -17.75
N LEU A 118 -9.09 10.76 -16.46
CA LEU A 118 -9.98 11.75 -15.84
C LEU A 118 -9.26 13.10 -15.65
#